data_AF-A0A1D8S2A1-F1
#
_entry.id   AF-A0A1D8S2A1-F1
#
_cell.length_a   1.000
_cell.length_b   1.000
_cell.length_c   1.000
_cell.angle_alpha   90.00
_cell.angle_beta   90.00
_cell.angle_gamma   90.00
#
_symmetry.space_group_name_H-M   'P 1'
#
loop_
_entity.id
_entity.type
_entity.pdbx_description
1 polymer ?
#
loop_
_entity_poly.entity_id
_entity_poly.type
_entity_poly.pdbx_seq_one_letter_code
_entity_poly.pdbx_strand_id
1 'polypeptide(L)'
;MGPDRGLEAALAAHDVTTTRIETPASAADLDAAEIDDASLFFITDGAEATLIPVAREQHPDLRIVWYTIQAVPEFVTRQLDLGVDPRLADAAVLVEEQLQALES
;
A
#
# COMPACT_ATOMS: atom_id res chain seq x y z
N MET A 1 3.59 3.35 -2.38
CA MET A 1 4.38 3.18 -3.61
C MET A 1 3.61 3.74 -4.78
N GLY A 2 4.18 4.73 -5.46
CA GLY A 2 3.52 5.46 -6.55
C GLY A 2 3.09 6.87 -6.13
N PRO A 3 2.27 7.57 -6.96
CA PRO A 3 1.86 8.94 -6.70
C PRO A 3 1.02 9.02 -5.42
N ASP A 4 1.16 10.12 -4.68
CA ASP A 4 0.28 10.39 -3.56
C ASP A 4 -1.16 10.59 -4.05
N ARG A 5 -2.09 9.84 -3.45
CA ARG A 5 -3.52 9.87 -3.74
C ARG A 5 -4.29 10.50 -2.58
N GLY A 6 -3.66 11.41 -1.85
CA GLY A 6 -4.16 11.95 -0.57
C GLY A 6 -3.90 11.03 0.63
N LEU A 7 -3.08 9.99 0.47
CA LEU A 7 -2.75 9.05 1.53
C LEU A 7 -1.82 9.69 2.55
N GLU A 8 -0.85 10.50 2.10
CA GLU A 8 0.09 11.17 3.02
C GLU A 8 -0.65 12.09 4.00
N ALA A 9 -1.57 12.92 3.49
CA ALA A 9 -2.37 13.80 4.33
C ALA A 9 -3.31 13.03 5.27
N ALA A 10 -3.94 11.96 4.77
CA ALA A 10 -4.82 11.11 5.57
C ALA A 10 -4.05 10.41 6.70
N LEU A 11 -2.91 9.79 6.42
CA LEU A 11 -2.08 9.10 7.41
C LEU A 11 -1.49 10.09 8.44
N ALA A 12 -1.05 11.27 8.00
CA ALA A 12 -0.55 12.31 8.89
C ALA A 12 -1.61 12.82 9.89
N ALA A 13 -2.90 12.81 9.52
CA ALA A 13 -3.99 13.19 10.41
C ALA A 13 -4.17 12.24 11.61
N HIS A 14 -3.58 11.03 11.54
CA HIS A 14 -3.59 10.01 12.59
C HIS A 14 -2.20 9.83 13.24
N ASP A 15 -1.28 10.79 13.08
CA ASP A 15 0.10 10.72 13.59
C ASP A 15 0.88 9.46 13.11
N VAL A 16 0.50 8.92 11.95
CA VAL A 16 1.16 7.74 11.36
C VAL A 16 2.39 8.17 10.59
N THR A 17 3.52 7.52 10.85
CA THR A 17 4.76 7.71 10.07
C THR A 17 4.62 7.01 8.73
N THR A 18 5.03 7.68 7.65
CA THR A 18 4.95 7.12 6.30
C THR A 18 6.27 7.28 5.57
N THR A 19 6.61 6.26 4.78
CA THR A 19 7.73 6.29 3.85
C THR A 19 7.20 6.16 2.43
N ARG A 20 7.49 7.14 1.58
CA ARG A 20 7.14 7.07 0.16
C ARG A 20 8.24 6.35 -0.61
N ILE A 21 7.82 5.31 -1.33
CA ILE A 21 8.63 4.62 -2.32
C ILE A 21 8.31 5.22 -3.70
N GLU A 22 9.29 5.91 -4.26
CA GLU A 22 9.25 6.49 -5.61
C GLU A 22 9.25 5.37 -6.67
N THR A 23 8.64 5.64 -7.84
CA THR A 23 8.51 4.64 -8.92
C THR A 23 9.29 5.08 -10.17
N PRO A 24 9.79 4.14 -10.99
CA PRO A 24 9.73 2.69 -10.82
C PRO A 24 10.64 2.21 -9.68
N ALA A 25 10.16 1.24 -8.91
CA ALA A 25 10.85 0.73 -7.75
C ALA A 25 11.47 -0.65 -8.00
N SER A 26 12.37 -1.04 -7.11
CA SER A 26 12.97 -2.36 -7.04
C SER A 26 12.78 -2.97 -5.65
N ALA A 27 13.11 -4.26 -5.50
CA ALA A 27 13.11 -4.90 -4.19
C ALA A 27 14.06 -4.20 -3.19
N ALA A 28 15.18 -3.65 -3.68
CA ALA A 28 16.12 -2.91 -2.84
C ALA A 28 15.53 -1.58 -2.35
N ASP A 29 14.62 -0.97 -3.10
CA ASP A 29 13.94 0.25 -2.68
C ASP A 29 12.88 -0.03 -1.59
N LEU A 30 12.36 -1.26 -1.52
CA LEU A 30 11.49 -1.67 -0.41
C LEU A 30 12.27 -1.76 0.90
N ASP A 31 13.43 -2.41 0.86
CA ASP A 31 14.35 -2.54 1.99
C ASP A 31 14.84 -1.16 2.46
N ALA A 32 15.26 -0.30 1.52
CA ALA A 32 15.67 1.07 1.81
C ALA A 32 14.54 1.94 2.40
N ALA A 33 13.28 1.56 2.19
CA ALA A 33 12.12 2.21 2.77
C ALA A 33 11.70 1.65 4.14
N GLU A 34 12.50 0.73 4.70
CA GLU A 34 12.26 0.09 6.00
C GLU A 34 10.90 -0.61 6.05
N ILE A 35 10.54 -1.30 4.96
CA ILE A 35 9.25 -2.00 4.84
C ILE A 35 9.06 -3.10 5.90
N ASP A 36 10.15 -3.60 6.48
CA ASP A 36 10.15 -4.58 7.57
C ASP A 36 9.37 -4.10 8.80
N ASP A 37 9.42 -2.81 9.10
CA ASP A 37 8.73 -2.21 10.24
C ASP A 37 7.32 -1.70 9.88
N ALA A 38 6.93 -1.79 8.61
CA ALA A 38 5.63 -1.31 8.14
C ALA A 38 4.53 -2.35 8.40
N SER A 39 3.37 -1.88 8.89
CA SER A 39 2.16 -2.72 8.99
C SER A 39 1.25 -2.61 7.77
N LEU A 40 1.36 -1.51 7.02
CA LEU A 40 0.54 -1.22 5.84
C LEU A 40 1.43 -0.90 4.64
N PHE A 41 1.08 -1.45 3.48
CA PHE A 41 1.74 -1.14 2.22
C PHE A 41 0.71 -0.77 1.15
N PHE A 42 0.63 0.52 0.85
CA PHE A 42 -0.27 1.07 -0.16
C PHE A 42 0.38 1.10 -1.54
N ILE A 43 -0.32 0.56 -2.53
CA ILE A 43 0.09 0.55 -3.94
C ILE A 43 -0.84 1.44 -4.73
N THR A 44 -0.33 2.59 -5.15
CA THR A 44 -1.09 3.62 -5.87
C THR A 44 -0.72 3.73 -7.34
N ASP A 45 0.31 3.00 -7.77
CA ASP A 45 0.65 2.80 -9.17
C ASP A 45 0.59 1.31 -9.52
N GLY A 46 -0.34 0.95 -10.40
CA GLY A 46 -0.51 -0.43 -10.83
C GLY A 46 0.61 -0.94 -11.74
N ALA A 47 1.48 -0.06 -12.26
CA ALA A 47 2.68 -0.47 -12.98
C ALA A 47 3.65 -1.27 -12.10
N GLU A 48 3.62 -1.05 -10.79
CA GLU A 48 4.51 -1.67 -9.81
C GLU A 48 3.97 -3.00 -9.26
N ALA A 49 2.89 -3.53 -9.85
CA ALA A 49 2.25 -4.76 -9.36
C ALA A 49 3.22 -5.96 -9.27
N THR A 50 4.27 -5.97 -10.08
CA THR A 50 5.30 -7.02 -10.06
C THR A 50 6.11 -7.08 -8.77
N LEU A 51 6.11 -6.02 -7.95
CA LEU A 51 6.76 -6.02 -6.63
C LEU A 51 5.88 -6.59 -5.52
N ILE A 52 4.57 -6.74 -5.73
CA ILE A 52 3.64 -7.30 -4.73
C ILE A 52 4.06 -8.69 -4.27
N PRO A 53 4.35 -9.66 -5.16
CA PRO A 53 4.77 -10.99 -4.73
C PRO A 53 6.08 -10.97 -3.94
N VAL A 54 6.99 -10.05 -4.28
CA VAL A 54 8.28 -9.90 -3.58
C VAL A 54 8.05 -9.38 -2.17
N ALA A 55 7.27 -8.31 -2.00
CA ALA A 55 6.92 -7.77 -0.69
C ALA A 55 6.20 -8.82 0.17
N ARG A 56 5.24 -9.57 -0.40
CA ARG A 56 4.52 -10.61 0.34
C ARG A 56 5.40 -11.78 0.75
N GLU A 57 6.34 -12.19 -0.10
CA GLU A 57 7.25 -13.30 0.22
C GLU A 57 8.19 -12.95 1.37
N GLN A 58 8.67 -11.70 1.42
CA GLN A 58 9.60 -11.24 2.45
C GLN A 58 8.88 -10.83 3.75
N HIS A 59 7.68 -10.26 3.65
CA HIS A 59 6.90 -9.78 4.79
C HIS A 59 5.49 -10.41 4.75
N PRO A 60 5.33 -11.65 5.22
CA PRO A 60 4.06 -12.38 5.11
C PRO A 60 2.92 -11.71 5.87
N ASP A 61 3.23 -10.99 6.94
CA ASP A 61 2.25 -10.31 7.81
C ASP A 61 1.92 -8.88 7.34
N LEU A 62 2.64 -8.35 6.35
CA LEU A 62 2.42 -7.00 5.82
C LEU A 62 1.06 -6.90 5.15
N ARG A 63 0.24 -5.92 5.52
CA ARG A 63 -1.06 -5.73 4.89
C ARG A 63 -0.91 -4.90 3.61
N ILE A 64 -1.17 -5.50 2.47
CA ILE A 64 -0.98 -4.90 1.14
C ILE A 64 -2.33 -4.41 0.60
N VAL A 65 -2.41 -3.10 0.37
CA VAL A 65 -3.63 -2.40 -0.06
C VAL A 65 -3.42 -1.80 -1.45
N TRP A 66 -4.20 -2.25 -2.41
CA TRP A 66 -4.23 -1.69 -3.76
C TRP A 66 -5.19 -0.50 -3.80
N TYR A 67 -4.63 0.70 -3.99
CA TYR A 67 -5.39 1.95 -4.00
C TYR A 67 -5.15 2.75 -5.28
N THR A 68 -5.67 2.23 -6.39
CA THR A 68 -5.58 2.88 -7.71
C THR A 68 -6.83 2.57 -8.55
N ILE A 69 -7.05 3.40 -9.58
CA ILE A 69 -8.14 3.22 -10.56
C ILE A 69 -7.84 2.10 -11.56
N GLN A 70 -6.61 1.59 -11.56
CA GLN A 70 -6.18 0.51 -12.43
C GLN A 70 -6.74 -0.82 -11.92
N ALA A 71 -7.13 -1.69 -12.84
CA ALA A 71 -7.57 -3.03 -12.51
C ALA A 71 -6.43 -3.80 -11.82
N VAL A 72 -6.79 -4.59 -10.81
CA VAL A 72 -5.86 -5.51 -10.14
C VAL A 72 -5.44 -6.60 -11.14
N PRO A 73 -4.13 -6.79 -11.39
CA PRO A 73 -3.67 -7.89 -12.22
C PRO A 73 -3.97 -9.26 -11.59
N GLU A 74 -4.37 -10.24 -12.40
CA GLU A 74 -4.80 -11.56 -11.90
C GLU A 74 -3.74 -12.26 -11.03
N PHE A 75 -2.46 -12.09 -11.37
CA PHE A 75 -1.34 -12.74 -10.70
C PHE A 75 -1.04 -12.22 -9.27
N VAL A 76 -1.60 -11.06 -8.88
CA VAL A 76 -1.41 -10.47 -7.54
C VAL A 76 -2.65 -10.53 -6.66
N THR A 77 -3.78 -11.00 -7.20
CA THR A 77 -5.08 -11.01 -6.49
C THR A 77 -5.06 -11.76 -5.15
N ARG A 78 -4.22 -12.79 -5.01
CA ARG A 78 -4.15 -13.61 -3.78
C ARG A 78 -3.21 -13.01 -2.73
N GLN A 79 -2.38 -12.04 -3.11
CA GLN A 79 -1.37 -11.43 -2.28
C GLN A 79 -1.85 -10.10 -1.69
N LEU A 80 -2.93 -9.53 -2.23
CA LEU A 80 -3.56 -8.33 -1.72
C LEU A 80 -4.55 -8.68 -0.61
N ASP A 81 -4.56 -7.87 0.42
CA ASP A 81 -5.57 -7.95 1.49
C ASP A 81 -6.82 -7.14 1.12
N LEU A 82 -6.63 -6.05 0.38
CA LEU A 82 -7.72 -5.17 -0.03
C LEU A 82 -7.39 -4.45 -1.35
N GLY A 83 -8.42 -4.29 -2.19
CA GLY A 83 -8.36 -3.42 -3.37
C GLY A 83 -9.51 -2.41 -3.35
N VAL A 84 -9.16 -1.12 -3.48
CA VAL A 84 -10.11 -0.01 -3.44
C VAL A 84 -9.85 0.92 -4.62
N ASP A 85 -10.92 1.26 -5.35
CA ASP A 85 -10.88 2.33 -6.35
C ASP A 85 -10.99 3.68 -5.63
N PRO A 86 -10.00 4.60 -5.79
CA PRO A 86 -10.04 5.94 -5.19
C PRO A 86 -11.25 6.80 -5.58
N ARG A 87 -11.99 6.42 -6.63
CA ARG A 87 -13.25 7.08 -7.03
C ARG A 87 -14.45 6.65 -6.19
N LEU A 88 -14.34 5.53 -5.48
CA LEU A 88 -15.41 4.95 -4.66
C LEU A 88 -15.22 5.24 -3.17
N ALA A 89 -13.97 5.34 -2.71
CA ALA A 89 -13.62 5.74 -1.35
C ALA A 89 -12.40 6.65 -1.37
N ASP A 90 -12.51 7.78 -0.67
CA ASP A 90 -11.37 8.68 -0.47
C ASP A 90 -10.33 8.08 0.50
N ALA A 91 -9.15 8.70 0.51
CA ALA A 91 -8.02 8.21 1.29
C ALA A 91 -8.26 8.31 2.81
N ALA A 92 -9.05 9.29 3.28
CA ALA A 92 -9.31 9.46 4.70
C ALA A 92 -10.14 8.29 5.24
N VAL A 93 -11.23 7.94 4.55
CA VAL A 93 -12.06 6.78 4.89
C VAL A 93 -11.24 5.49 4.82
N LEU A 94 -10.45 5.30 3.76
CA LEU A 94 -9.63 4.09 3.60
C LEU A 94 -8.63 3.93 4.76
N VAL A 95 -7.93 5.02 5.11
CA VAL A 95 -6.92 5.01 6.17
C VAL A 95 -7.55 4.70 7.52
N GLU A 96 -8.65 5.37 7.88
CA GLU A 96 -9.37 5.11 9.13
C GLU A 96 -9.72 3.62 9.26
N GLU A 97 -10.33 3.04 8.22
CA GLU A 97 -10.70 1.62 8.20
C GLU A 97 -9.48 0.68 8.32
N GLN A 98 -8.36 1.03 7.67
CA GLN A 98 -7.15 0.20 7.77
C GLN A 98 -6.50 0.26 9.14
N LEU A 99 -6.46 1.43 9.78
CA LEU A 99 -5.91 1.57 11.12
C LEU A 99 -6.75 0.79 12.13
N GLN A 100 -8.08 0.92 12.08
CA GLN A 100 -8.97 0.15 12.95
C GLN A 100 -8.80 -1.37 12.75
N ALA A 101 -8.56 -1.81 11.52
CA ALA A 101 -8.35 -3.21 11.20
C ALA A 101 -7.00 -3.77 11.70
N LEU A 102 -6.03 -2.93 12.07
CA LEU A 102 -4.79 -3.35 12.72
C LEU A 102 -4.94 -3.49 14.24
N GLU A 103 -5.91 -2.81 14.83
CA GLU A 103 -6.16 -2.83 16.28
C GLU A 103 -7.08 -3.98 16.72
N SER A 104 -7.67 -4.70 15.76
CA SER A 104 -8.68 -5.75 15.96
C SER A 104 -8.09 -7.15 15.96
#